data_AF-A0A091K5Y1-F1
#
_entry.id   AF-A0A091K5Y1-F1
#
_cell.length_a   1.000
_cell.length_b   1.000
_cell.length_c   1.000
_cell.angle_alpha   90.00
_cell.angle_beta   90.00
_cell.angle_gamma   90.00
#
_symmetry.space_group_name_H-M   'P 1'
#
loop_
_entity.id
_entity.type
_entity.pdbx_description
1 polymer ?
#
loop_
_entity_poly.entity_id
_entity_poly.type
_entity_poly.pdbx_seq_one_letter_code
_entity_poly.pdbx_strand_id
1 'polypeptide(L)'
;SLSSPQADEIEKILCHKFMRFMMMRAENFFILRRKPVEGYDISFLITNFHTEQMYKHKLVDFVIHFMEEIDKEISEMKLSVNARARIVAEEFLKN
;
A
#
# COMPACT_ATOMS: atom_id res chain seq x y z
N SER A 1 12.34 2.63 5.44
CA SER A 1 11.34 3.20 4.50
C SER A 1 11.35 2.38 3.24
N LEU A 2 10.22 2.30 2.54
CA LEU A 2 10.05 1.44 1.36
C LEU A 2 9.50 2.24 0.19
N SER A 3 9.91 1.84 -1.01
CA SER A 3 9.34 2.30 -2.27
C SER A 3 8.98 1.08 -3.09
N SER A 4 7.78 1.06 -3.66
CA SER A 4 7.30 -0.04 -4.52
C SER A 4 7.67 0.24 -5.98
N PRO A 5 8.08 -0.75 -6.78
CA PRO A 5 8.27 -0.54 -8.21
C PRO A 5 6.94 -0.14 -8.87
N GLN A 6 6.92 1.00 -9.57
CA GLN A 6 5.73 1.43 -10.33
C GLN A 6 6.04 1.44 -11.83
N ALA A 7 5.33 0.62 -12.60
CA ALA A 7 5.59 0.44 -14.03
C ALA A 7 4.97 1.54 -14.90
N ASP A 8 3.87 2.16 -14.45
CA ASP A 8 3.18 3.22 -15.18
C ASP A 8 2.46 4.24 -14.26
N GLU A 9 1.83 5.23 -14.90
CA GLU A 9 1.14 6.32 -14.19
C GLU A 9 -0.08 5.85 -13.38
N ILE A 10 -0.78 4.81 -13.85
CA ILE A 10 -1.92 4.24 -13.10
C ILE A 10 -1.41 3.59 -11.82
N GLU A 11 -0.36 2.77 -11.89
CA GLU A 11 0.25 2.15 -10.71
C GLU A 11 0.81 3.19 -9.75
N LYS A 12 1.43 4.25 -10.25
CA LYS A 12 1.92 5.37 -9.42
C LYS A 12 0.78 6.00 -8.61
N ILE A 13 -0.36 6.27 -9.24
CA ILE A 13 -1.52 6.86 -8.57
C ILE A 13 -2.15 5.86 -7.57
N LEU A 14 -2.27 4.59 -7.95
CA LEU A 14 -2.81 3.53 -7.09
C LEU A 14 -1.93 3.32 -5.86
N CYS A 15 -0.61 3.16 -6.05
CA CYS A 15 0.37 3.02 -4.98
C CYS A 15 0.31 4.21 -4.02
N HIS A 16 0.35 5.44 -4.54
CA HIS A 16 0.26 6.65 -3.71
C HIS A 16 -1.05 6.72 -2.89
N LYS A 17 -2.20 6.39 -3.50
CA LYS A 17 -3.50 6.39 -2.80
C LYS A 17 -3.57 5.28 -1.74
N PHE A 18 -3.07 4.09 -2.05
CA PHE A 18 -3.06 2.96 -1.13
C PHE A 18 -2.15 3.24 0.08
N MET A 19 -0.92 3.72 -0.13
CA MET A 19 -0.05 4.10 0.98
C MET A 19 -0.67 5.20 1.84
N ARG A 20 -1.27 6.22 1.22
CA ARG A 20 -1.97 7.27 1.94
C ARG A 20 -3.12 6.72 2.78
N PHE A 21 -3.90 5.78 2.23
CA PHE A 21 -4.98 5.10 2.96
C PHE A 21 -4.49 4.36 4.20
N MET A 22 -3.34 3.67 4.09
CA MET A 22 -2.70 2.97 5.20
C MET A 22 -2.18 3.94 6.26
N MET A 23 -1.51 5.02 5.85
CA MET A 23 -0.96 6.04 6.77
C MET A 23 -2.04 6.81 7.54
N MET A 24 -3.23 7.01 6.95
CA MET A 24 -4.38 7.58 7.67
C MET A 24 -4.87 6.69 8.83
N ARG A 25 -4.48 5.42 8.86
CA ARG A 25 -4.83 4.44 9.90
C ARG A 25 -3.68 4.10 10.82
N ALA A 26 -2.61 4.90 10.80
CA ALA A 26 -1.41 4.69 11.63
C ALA A 26 -1.70 4.67 13.15
N GLU A 27 -2.87 5.14 13.62
CA GLU A 27 -3.27 4.99 15.02
C GLU A 27 -3.63 3.54 15.37
N ASN A 28 -4.36 2.85 14.48
CA ASN A 28 -4.66 1.42 14.62
C ASN A 28 -3.45 0.57 14.22
N PHE A 29 -2.64 1.09 13.29
CA PHE A 29 -1.44 0.46 12.78
C PHE A 29 -0.19 1.16 13.34
N PHE A 30 0.04 0.98 14.64
CA PHE A 30 0.93 1.83 15.45
C PHE A 30 2.43 1.78 15.10
N ILE A 31 2.86 0.84 14.27
CA ILE A 31 4.23 0.82 13.71
C ILE A 31 4.36 1.61 12.40
N LEU A 32 3.26 2.09 11.79
CA LEU A 32 3.30 2.95 10.60
C LEU A 32 3.53 4.42 10.97
N ARG A 33 4.33 5.11 10.17
CA ARG A 33 4.44 6.57 10.25
C ARG A 33 3.28 7.24 9.51
N ARG A 34 2.77 8.34 10.07
CA ARG A 34 1.71 9.17 9.45
C ARG A 34 2.14 9.86 8.14
N LYS A 35 3.46 10.03 7.95
CA LYS A 35 4.07 10.58 6.76
C LYS A 35 5.34 9.78 6.46
N PRO A 36 5.63 9.43 5.20
CA PRO A 36 6.84 8.70 4.86
C PRO A 36 8.06 9.64 4.94
N VAL A 37 9.26 9.05 4.96
CA VAL A 37 10.48 9.79 4.62
C VAL A 37 10.37 10.32 3.20
N GLU A 38 10.91 11.51 2.95
CA GLU A 38 10.97 12.08 1.61
C GLU A 38 11.65 11.11 0.63
N GLY A 39 11.08 10.95 -0.57
CA GLY A 39 11.55 9.99 -1.57
C GLY A 39 11.06 8.55 -1.38
N TYR A 40 10.22 8.27 -0.38
CA TYR A 40 9.66 6.94 -0.12
C TYR A 40 8.12 6.95 -0.11
N ASP A 41 7.53 5.81 -0.45
CA ASP A 41 6.08 5.64 -0.52
C ASP A 41 5.47 5.41 0.87
N ILE A 42 6.18 4.66 1.74
CA ILE A 42 5.73 4.35 3.10
C ILE A 42 6.90 4.21 4.07
N SER A 43 6.64 4.40 5.36
CA SER A 43 7.66 4.26 6.40
C SER A 43 7.11 3.66 7.69
N PHE A 44 7.92 2.81 8.32
CA PHE A 44 7.65 2.22 9.62
C PHE A 44 8.52 2.87 10.68
N LEU A 45 8.01 2.97 11.91
CA LEU A 45 8.74 3.37 13.11
C LEU A 45 8.56 2.27 14.16
N ILE A 46 9.62 1.49 14.39
CA ILE A 46 9.64 0.45 15.42
C ILE A 46 10.51 0.93 16.57
N THR A 47 9.92 1.03 17.76
CA THR A 47 10.59 1.47 18.99
C THR A 47 10.74 0.30 19.95
N ASN A 48 11.45 0.50 21.07
CA ASN A 48 11.55 -0.51 22.13
C ASN A 48 10.17 -0.91 22.70
N PHE A 49 9.24 0.04 22.85
CA PHE A 49 7.88 -0.23 23.35
C PHE A 49 7.13 -1.24 22.47
N HIS A 50 7.32 -1.17 21.14
CA HIS A 50 6.72 -2.13 20.22
C HIS A 50 7.28 -3.54 20.43
N THR A 51 8.58 -3.66 20.71
CA THR A 51 9.24 -4.96 20.96
C THR A 51 9.01 -5.51 22.37
N GLU A 52 8.59 -4.67 23.31
CA GLU A 52 8.15 -5.07 24.65
C GLU A 52 6.74 -5.67 24.62
N GLN A 53 5.86 -5.13 23.75
CA GLN A 53 4.47 -5.56 23.62
C GLN A 53 4.24 -6.64 22.56
N MET A 54 5.11 -6.73 21.56
CA MET A 54 5.01 -7.69 20.46
C MET A 54 6.28 -8.49 20.29
N TYR A 55 6.13 -9.72 19.80
CA TYR A 55 7.27 -10.55 19.44
C TYR A 55 8.05 -9.96 18.26
N LYS A 56 9.33 -9.66 18.48
CA LYS A 56 10.24 -9.12 17.45
C LYS A 56 10.22 -9.90 16.13
N HIS A 57 10.14 -11.22 16.19
CA HIS A 57 10.11 -12.05 14.98
C HIS A 57 8.82 -11.88 14.20
N LYS A 58 7.67 -11.69 14.87
CA LYS A 58 6.39 -11.40 14.21
C LYS A 58 6.35 -10.02 13.57
N LEU A 59 7.04 -9.03 14.14
CA LEU A 59 7.21 -7.72 13.48
C LEU A 59 8.00 -7.83 12.18
N VAL A 60 9.07 -8.63 12.19
CA VAL A 60 9.86 -8.89 10.98
C VAL A 60 9.03 -9.63 9.94
N ASP A 61 8.35 -10.70 10.34
CA ASP A 61 7.43 -11.46 9.46
C ASP A 61 6.38 -10.53 8.84
N PHE A 62 5.80 -9.63 9.65
CA PHE A 62 4.82 -8.66 9.16
C PHE A 62 5.41 -7.71 8.10
N VAL A 63 6.60 -7.15 8.32
CA VAL A 63 7.21 -6.22 7.36
C VAL A 63 7.54 -6.92 6.04
N ILE A 64 8.02 -8.16 6.09
CA ILE A 64 8.28 -8.98 4.90
C ILE A 64 6.97 -9.24 4.16
N HIS A 65 5.95 -9.73 4.87
CA HIS A 65 4.64 -10.00 4.28
C HIS A 65 4.02 -8.74 3.67
N PHE A 66 4.12 -7.60 4.35
CA PHE A 66 3.65 -6.32 3.83
C PHE A 66 4.33 -5.95 2.50
N MET A 67 5.65 -6.19 2.38
CA MET A 67 6.38 -5.95 1.14
C MET A 67 5.93 -6.88 0.00
N GLU A 68 5.66 -8.15 0.30
CA GLU A 68 5.24 -9.15 -0.69
C GLU A 68 3.82 -8.93 -1.22
N GLU A 69 2.90 -8.49 -0.36
CA GLU A 69 1.50 -8.33 -0.72
C GLU A 69 1.22 -6.99 -1.41
N ILE A 70 2.06 -5.97 -1.22
CA ILE A 70 1.79 -4.63 -1.74
C ILE A 70 1.74 -4.62 -3.27
N ASP A 71 2.71 -5.27 -3.92
CA ASP A 71 2.81 -5.27 -5.37
C ASP A 71 1.65 -6.07 -6.00
N LYS A 72 1.20 -7.12 -5.31
CA LYS A 72 0.01 -7.90 -5.71
C LYS A 72 -1.25 -7.05 -5.61
N GLU A 73 -1.46 -6.36 -4.49
CA GLU A 73 -2.63 -5.51 -4.27
C GLU A 73 -2.69 -4.35 -5.28
N ILE A 74 -1.55 -3.70 -5.58
CA ILE A 74 -1.50 -2.67 -6.63
C ILE A 74 -1.87 -3.26 -8.01
N SER A 75 -1.33 -4.44 -8.33
CA SER A 75 -1.62 -5.13 -9.59
C SER A 75 -3.10 -5.51 -9.71
N GLU A 76 -3.71 -6.02 -8.64
CA GLU A 76 -5.13 -6.35 -8.60
C GLU A 76 -6.02 -5.11 -8.74
N MET A 77 -5.68 -4.01 -8.06
CA MET A 77 -6.40 -2.74 -8.22
C MET A 77 -6.35 -2.24 -9.67
N LYS A 78 -5.20 -2.35 -10.35
CA LYS A 78 -5.05 -1.97 -11.76
C LYS A 78 -5.96 -2.80 -12.66
N LEU A 79 -5.98 -4.12 -12.47
CA LEU A 79 -6.86 -5.02 -13.21
C LEU A 79 -8.33 -4.65 -12.99
N SER A 80 -8.72 -4.35 -11.75
CA SER A 80 -10.08 -3.93 -11.38
C SER A 80 -10.51 -2.63 -12.07
N VAL A 81 -9.61 -1.62 -12.09
CA VAL A 81 -9.86 -0.35 -12.79
C VAL A 81 -10.06 -0.58 -14.29
N ASN A 82 -9.19 -1.37 -14.93
CA ASN A 82 -9.27 -1.65 -16.37
C ASN A 82 -10.55 -2.43 -16.74
N ALA A 83 -10.89 -3.45 -15.94
CA ALA A 83 -12.11 -4.22 -16.15
C ALA A 83 -13.36 -3.33 -16.05
N ARG A 84 -13.41 -2.47 -15.03
CA ARG A 84 -14.53 -1.53 -14.85
C ARG A 84 -14.62 -0.50 -15.96
N ALA A 85 -13.48 0.06 -16.40
CA ALA A 85 -13.44 1.01 -17.50
C ALA A 85 -13.98 0.41 -18.80
N ARG A 86 -13.65 -0.85 -19.09
CA ARG A 86 -14.20 -1.58 -20.24
C ARG A 86 -15.72 -1.70 -20.17
N ILE A 87 -16.26 -2.14 -19.01
CA ILE A 87 -17.71 -2.28 -18.82
C ILE A 87 -18.42 -0.95 -19.04
N VAL A 88 -17.89 0.15 -18.49
CA VAL A 88 -18.48 1.49 -18.66
C VAL A 88 -18.46 1.92 -20.12
N ALA A 89 -17.36 1.68 -20.85
CA ALA A 89 -17.26 2.02 -22.26
C ALA A 89 -18.23 1.20 -23.13
N GLU A 90 -18.34 -0.11 -22.89
CA GLU A 90 -19.29 -0.98 -23.57
C GLU A 90 -20.73 -0.55 -23.33
N GLU A 91 -21.07 -0.19 -22.09
CA GLU A 91 -22.43 0.25 -21.74
C GLU A 91 -22.77 1.61 -22.34
N PHE A 92 -21.80 2.54 -22.37
CA PHE A 92 -21.99 3.84 -23.02
C PHE A 92 -22.27 3.71 -24.52
N LEU A 93 -21.58 2.80 -25.21
CA LEU A 93 -21.72 2.59 -26.66
C LEU A 93 -22.97 1.79 -27.08
N LYS A 94 -23.67 1.15 -26.13
CA LYS A 94 -24.96 0.49 -26.40
C LYS A 94 -26.12 1.49 -26.48
N ASN A 95 -25.93 2.69 -25.94
CA ASN A 95 -26.89 3.79 -25.99
C ASN A 95 -26.57 4.75 -27.14
#